data_AF-A7VS92-F1
#
_entry.id   AF-A7VS92-F1
#
_cell.length_a   1.000
_cell.length_b   1.000
_cell.length_c   1.000
_cell.angle_alpha   90.00
_cell.angle_beta   90.00
_cell.angle_gamma   90.00
#
_symmetry.space_group_name_H-M   'P 1'
#
loop_
_entity.id
_entity.type
_entity.pdbx_description
1 polymer ?
#
loop_
_entity_poly.entity_id
_entity_poly.type
_entity_poly.pdbx_seq_one_letter_code
_entity_poly.pdbx_strand_id
1 'polypeptide(L)' 'MFYILSKILIGGNNMVALYVALIIAGRRTFNQVPAKFKAAVKADLEALGLDENGNPVD' A
#
# COMPACT_ATOMS: atom_id res chain seq x y z
N MET A 1 -12.75 -2.32 9.82
CA MET A 1 -12.19 -1.28 8.93
C MET A 1 -11.00 -0.53 9.57
N PHE A 2 -11.14 0.08 10.76
CA PHE A 2 -10.09 0.93 11.34
C PHE A 2 -8.79 0.21 11.77
N TYR A 3 -8.86 -1.07 12.16
CA TYR A 3 -7.70 -1.81 12.70
C TYR A 3 -6.56 -2.00 11.68
N ILE A 4 -6.89 -2.14 10.39
CA ILE A 4 -5.90 -2.30 9.31
C ILE A 4 -5.19 -0.98 9.06
N LEU A 5 -5.93 0.13 9.04
CA LEU A 5 -5.37 1.47 8.87
C LEU A 5 -4.39 1.82 10.00
N SER A 6 -4.71 1.45 11.25
CA SER A 6 -3.83 1.62 12.40
C SER A 6 -2.52 0.85 12.26
N LYS A 7 -2.55 -0.39 11.74
CA LYS A 7 -1.35 -1.21 11.53
C LYS A 7 -0.45 -0.66 10.41
N ILE A 8 -1.04 -0.05 9.38
CA ILE A 8 -0.32 0.58 8.25
C ILE A 8 0.36 1.89 8.71
N LEU A 9 -0.34 2.72 9.50
CA LEU A 9 0.18 4.02 9.99
C LEU A 9 1.26 3.88 11.07
N ILE A 10 1.27 2.79 11.84
CA ILE A 10 2.25 2.57 12.93
C ILE A 10 3.60 2.03 12.43
N GLY A 11 3.70 1.58 11.16
CA GLY A 11 4.99 1.16 10.57
C GLY A 11 5.66 -0.01 11.29
N GLY A 12 4.98 -1.18 11.34
CA GLY A 12 5.53 -2.39 11.95
C GLY A 12 5.95 -3.45 10.93
N ASN A 13 7.23 -3.85 10.93
CA ASN A 13 7.93 -5.01 10.33
C ASN A 13 7.57 -5.54 8.91
N ASN A 14 6.50 -5.06 8.26
CA ASN A 14 6.06 -5.52 6.95
C ASN A 14 6.39 -4.46 5.91
N MET A 15 7.44 -4.73 5.12
CA MET A 15 7.85 -3.89 4.00
C MET A 15 6.70 -3.61 3.02
N VAL A 16 5.77 -4.55 2.86
CA VAL A 16 4.57 -4.40 2.02
C VAL A 16 3.70 -3.24 2.54
N ALA A 17 3.38 -3.20 3.83
CA ALA A 17 2.57 -2.15 4.43
C ALA A 17 3.25 -0.77 4.32
N LEU A 18 4.57 -0.71 4.44
CA LEU A 18 5.33 0.52 4.21
C LEU A 18 5.18 1.01 2.77
N TYR A 19 5.30 0.12 1.77
CA TYR A 19 5.13 0.51 0.38
C TYR A 19 3.71 0.97 0.07
N VAL A 20 2.69 0.27 0.58
CA VAL A 20 1.29 0.68 0.48
C VAL A 20 1.09 2.08 1.07
N ALA A 21 1.59 2.32 2.28
CA ALA A 21 1.52 3.64 2.93
C ALA A 21 2.23 4.74 2.13
N LEU A 22 3.42 4.45 1.57
CA LEU A 22 4.17 5.40 0.75
C LEU A 22 3.48 5.71 -0.58
N ILE A 23 2.78 4.75 -1.17
CA ILE A 23 1.99 4.93 -2.39
C ILE A 23 0.76 5.80 -2.09
N ILE A 24 0.02 5.50 -1.03
CA ILE A 24 -1.11 6.31 -0.55
C ILE A 24 -0.66 7.74 -0.24
N ALA A 25 0.52 7.91 0.37
CA ALA A 25 1.09 9.23 0.67
C ALA A 25 1.69 9.95 -0.56
N GLY A 26 1.62 9.37 -1.76
CA GLY A 26 2.18 9.94 -2.99
C GLY A 26 3.71 10.08 -2.99
N ARG A 27 4.41 9.40 -2.08
CA ARG A 27 5.87 9.45 -1.93
C ARG A 27 6.58 8.42 -2.80
N ARG A 28 5.88 7.36 -3.22
CA ARG A 28 6.35 6.35 -4.18
C ARG A 28 5.24 5.94 -5.14
N THR A 29 5.62 5.41 -6.29
CA THR A 29 4.72 4.75 -7.24
C THR A 29 4.88 3.24 -7.18
N PHE A 30 3.89 2.49 -7.64
CA PHE A 30 3.94 1.02 -7.71
C PHE A 30 5.16 0.49 -8.50
N ASN A 31 5.65 1.26 -9.47
CA ASN A 31 6.87 0.93 -10.23
C ASN A 31 8.14 0.90 -9.38
N GLN A 32 8.18 1.68 -8.29
CA GLN A 32 9.30 1.74 -7.36
C GLN A 32 9.25 0.66 -6.27
N VAL A 33 8.23 -0.21 -6.31
CA VAL A 33 8.12 -1.37 -5.43
C VAL A 33 8.97 -2.52 -5.99
N PRO A 34 9.86 -3.13 -5.19
CA PRO A 34 10.62 -4.31 -5.59
C PRO A 34 9.71 -5.45 -6.05
N ALA A 35 10.11 -6.19 -7.09
CA ALA A 35 9.30 -7.24 -7.71
C ALA A 35 8.73 -8.26 -6.71
N LYS A 36 9.52 -8.65 -5.70
CA LYS A 36 9.11 -9.56 -4.63
C LYS A 36 7.91 -9.08 -3.78
N PHE A 37 7.64 -7.78 -3.76
CA PHE A 37 6.56 -7.18 -2.98
C PHE A 37 5.41 -6.66 -3.85
N LYS A 38 5.59 -6.52 -5.17
CA LYS A 38 4.56 -5.96 -6.07
C LYS A 38 3.22 -6.68 -5.96
N ALA A 39 3.22 -8.01 -5.99
CA ALA A 39 1.98 -8.79 -5.90
C ALA A 39 1.24 -8.54 -4.57
N ALA A 40 1.96 -8.53 -3.46
CA ALA A 40 1.39 -8.28 -2.14
C ALA A 40 0.90 -6.83 -1.98
N VAL A 41 1.67 -5.86 -2.45
CA VAL A 41 1.30 -4.42 -2.42
C VAL A 41 0.06 -4.16 -3.27
N LYS A 42 -0.06 -4.81 -4.44
CA LYS A 42 -1.23 -4.68 -5.30
C LYS A 42 -2.48 -5.25 -4.64
N ALA A 43 -2.39 -6.44 -4.06
CA ALA A 43 -3.49 -7.05 -3.34
C ALA A 43 -3.97 -6.19 -2.16
N ASP A 44 -3.05 -5.57 -1.42
CA ASP A 44 -3.38 -4.67 -0.32
C ASP A 44 -4.02 -3.36 -0.82
N LEU A 45 -3.54 -2.77 -1.92
CA LEU A 45 -4.15 -1.58 -2.54
C LEU A 45 -5.57 -1.89 -3.06
N GLU A 46 -5.75 -3.00 -3.76
CA GLU A 46 -7.06 -3.46 -4.25
C GLU A 46 -8.04 -3.73 -3.10
N ALA A 47 -7.57 -4.35 -2.01
CA ALA A 47 -8.38 -4.57 -0.81
C ALA A 47 -8.81 -3.27 -0.11
N LEU A 48 -8.06 -2.18 -0.31
CA LEU A 48 -8.40 -0.84 0.16
C LEU A 48 -9.30 -0.08 -0.83
N GLY A 49 -9.59 -0.65 -2.01
CA GLY A 49 -10.30 0.03 -3.08
C GLY A 49 -9.47 1.15 -3.69
N LEU A 50 -8.14 0.97 -3.76
CA LEU A 50 -7.20 1.93 -4.32
C LEU A 50 -6.52 1.40 -5.59
N ASP A 51 -6.22 2.32 -6.50
CA ASP A 51 -5.44 2.08 -7.70
C ASP A 51 -3.93 2.00 -7.39
N GLU A 52 -3.11 1.74 -8.42
CA GLU A 52 -1.65 1.62 -8.30
C GLU A 52 -0.94 2.95 -7.93
N ASN A 53 -1.68 4.06 -7.88
CA ASN A 53 -1.23 5.39 -7.49
C ASN A 53 -1.78 5.81 -6.12
N GLY A 54 -2.53 4.95 -5.43
CA GLY A 54 -3.13 5.25 -4.13
C GLY A 54 -4.40 6.10 -4.20
N ASN A 55 -5.01 6.24 -5.38
CA ASN A 55 -6.30 6.92 -5.56
C ASN A 55 -7.45 5.91 -5.45
N PRO A 56 -8.64 6.32 -4.99
CA PRO A 56 -9.80 5.44 -5.00
C PRO A 56 -10.16 4.99 -6.43
N VAL A 57 -10.41 3.68 -6.59
CA VAL A 57 -11.04 3.15 -7.80
C VAL A 57 -12.54 3.38 -7.68
N ASP A 58 -13.12 4.18 -8.57
CA ASP A 58 -14.58 4.38 -8.69
C ASP A 58 -15.32 3.05 -8.93
#